data_AF-A0A9C7FJA1-F1
#
_entry.id   AF-A0A9C7FJA1-F1
#
_cell.length_a   1.000
_cell.length_b   1.000
_cell.length_c   1.000
_cell.angle_alpha   90.00
_cell.angle_beta   90.00
_cell.angle_gamma   90.00
#
_symmetry.space_group_name_H-M   'P 1'
#
loop_
_entity.id
_entity.type
_entity.pdbx_description
1 polymer ?
#
loop_
_entity_poly.entity_id
_entity_poly.type
_entity_poly.pdbx_seq_one_letter_code
_entity_poly.pdbx_strand_id
1 'polypeptide(L)'
;MQVTLKLFASLASYLPSNKKNSIEADIELADGSTIGDVISLYKIPSKSAHLVMVNGVYIKPEECDQYALKSNDALAICPPVAGG
;
A
#
# COMPACT_ATOMS: atom_id res chain seq x y z
N MET A 1 2.63 14.58 -3.52
CA MET A 1 1.24 14.20 -3.17
C MET A 1 1.14 13.46 -1.84
N GLN A 2 0.05 13.65 -1.08
CA GLN A 2 -0.22 12.92 0.16
C GLN A 2 -1.11 11.72 -0.13
N VAL A 3 -0.74 10.53 0.35
CA VAL A 3 -1.48 9.27 0.16
C VAL A 3 -1.61 8.58 1.52
N THR A 4 -2.75 7.95 1.76
CA THR A 4 -2.95 7.14 2.97
C THR A 4 -2.59 5.70 2.68
N LEU A 5 -1.53 5.20 3.33
CA LEU A 5 -1.07 3.82 3.24
C LEU A 5 -1.66 2.99 4.38
N LYS A 6 -2.36 1.92 4.03
CA LYS A 6 -2.98 0.96 4.95
C LYS A 6 -2.34 -0.41 4.79
N LEU A 7 -1.60 -0.87 5.79
CA LEU A 7 -0.97 -2.18 5.81
C LEU A 7 -1.57 -3.04 6.92
N PHE A 8 -2.08 -4.22 6.57
CA PHE A 8 -2.80 -5.09 7.50
C PHE A 8 -1.96 -6.27 8.01
N ALA A 9 -2.32 -6.79 9.18
CA ALA A 9 -1.71 -7.96 9.81
C ALA A 9 -0.17 -7.86 9.88
N SER A 10 0.56 -8.84 9.35
CA SER A 10 2.04 -8.85 9.37
C SER A 10 2.68 -7.73 8.54
N LEU A 11 1.93 -7.11 7.62
CA LEU A 11 2.42 -5.98 6.83
C LEU A 11 2.43 -4.67 7.63
N ALA A 12 1.66 -4.57 8.71
CA ALA A 12 1.62 -3.38 9.57
C ALA A 12 3.00 -3.01 10.14
N SER A 13 3.92 -3.98 10.25
CA SER A 13 5.30 -3.77 10.68
C SER A 13 6.15 -2.97 9.69
N TYR A 14 5.74 -2.87 8.42
CA TYR A 14 6.42 -2.07 7.39
C TYR A 14 5.95 -0.62 7.36
N LEU A 15 4.91 -0.28 8.14
CA LEU A 15 4.45 1.10 8.22
C LEU A 15 5.56 1.99 8.78
N PRO A 16 5.68 3.22 8.25
CA PRO A 16 6.63 4.18 8.76
C PRO A 16 6.30 4.60 10.21
N SER A 17 7.28 5.16 10.89
CA SER A 17 7.15 5.57 12.30
C SER A 17 6.08 6.65 12.52
N ASN A 18 5.72 7.40 11.48
CA ASN A 18 4.66 8.43 11.50
C ASN A 18 3.24 7.84 11.29
N LYS A 19 3.04 6.54 11.55
CA LYS A 19 1.73 5.90 11.46
C LYS A 19 0.70 6.58 12.36
N LYS A 20 -0.48 6.85 11.81
CA LYS A 20 -1.64 7.37 12.53
C LYS A 20 -2.17 6.34 13.51
N ASN A 21 -2.19 5.08 13.09
CA ASN A 21 -2.72 3.95 13.87
C ASN A 21 -1.88 2.69 13.65
N SER A 22 -2.30 1.56 14.22
CA SER A 22 -1.61 0.27 14.07
C SER A 22 -1.48 -0.22 12.62
N ILE A 23 -2.36 0.23 11.70
CA ILE A 23 -2.42 -0.24 10.31
C ILE A 23 -2.43 0.90 9.27
N GLU A 24 -2.40 2.17 9.67
CA GLU A 24 -2.59 3.30 8.76
C GLU A 24 -1.50 4.36 9.00
N ALA A 25 -0.92 4.88 7.91
CA ALA A 25 0.02 5.99 7.92
C ALA A 25 -0.23 6.91 6.73
N ASP A 26 -0.04 8.22 6.91
CA ASP A 26 0.04 9.13 5.77
C ASP A 26 1.47 9.21 5.28
N ILE A 27 1.62 9.08 3.97
CA ILE A 27 2.90 9.05 3.29
C ILE A 27 2.92 10.14 2.23
N GLU A 28 4.08 10.76 2.06
CA GLU A 28 4.31 11.74 1.02
C GLU A 28 5.06 11.08 -0.13
N LEU A 29 4.46 11.13 -1.31
CA LEU A 29 4.97 10.51 -2.53
C LEU A 29 5.19 11.58 -3.60
N ALA A 30 6.10 11.33 -4.54
CA ALA A 30 6.25 12.19 -5.71
C ALA A 30 4.99 12.09 -6.59
N ASP A 31 4.63 13.17 -7.28
CA ASP A 31 3.50 13.16 -8.21
C ASP A 31 3.73 12.15 -9.33
N GLY A 32 2.73 11.30 -9.59
CA GLY A 32 2.85 10.19 -10.54
C GLY A 32 3.51 8.93 -9.99
N SER A 33 3.83 8.87 -8.69
CA SER A 33 4.31 7.62 -8.06
C SER A 33 3.29 6.51 -8.23
N THR A 34 3.77 5.30 -8.52
CA THR A 34 2.94 4.12 -8.72
C THR A 34 2.77 3.32 -7.44
N ILE A 35 1.88 2.33 -7.43
CA ILE A 35 1.79 1.38 -6.31
C ILE A 35 3.10 0.59 -6.17
N GLY A 36 3.72 0.21 -7.29
CA GLY A 36 5.02 -0.45 -7.34
C GLY A 36 6.12 0.35 -6.62
N ASP A 37 6.16 1.66 -6.85
CA ASP A 37 7.08 2.56 -6.14
C ASP A 37 6.88 2.51 -4.63
N VAL A 38 5.63 2.51 -4.14
CA VAL A 38 5.31 2.42 -2.71
C VAL A 38 5.78 1.08 -2.14
N ILE A 39 5.47 -0.03 -2.80
CA ILE A 39 5.89 -1.37 -2.37
C ILE A 39 7.42 -1.45 -2.27
N SER A 40 8.12 -0.88 -3.25
CA SER A 40 9.59 -0.81 -3.27
C SER A 40 10.15 0.07 -2.15
N LEU A 41 9.58 1.26 -1.96
CA LEU A 41 10.02 2.26 -0.98
C LEU A 41 9.88 1.75 0.47
N TYR A 42 8.78 1.05 0.76
CA TYR A 42 8.54 0.43 2.07
C TYR A 42 9.11 -0.99 2.18
N LYS A 43 9.84 -1.47 1.16
CA LYS A 43 10.43 -2.82 1.10
C LYS A 43 9.42 -3.93 1.42
N ILE A 44 8.18 -3.74 0.98
CA ILE A 44 7.10 -4.69 1.19
C ILE A 44 7.38 -5.88 0.25
N PRO A 45 7.43 -7.12 0.75
CA PRO A 45 7.64 -8.27 -0.10
C PRO A 45 6.45 -8.42 -1.06
N SER A 46 6.70 -8.44 -2.37
CA SER A 46 5.65 -8.62 -3.38
C SER A 46 4.87 -9.92 -3.20
N LYS A 47 5.51 -10.98 -2.67
CA LYS A 47 4.85 -12.24 -2.29
C LYS A 47 3.84 -12.07 -1.14
N SER A 48 4.02 -11.06 -0.30
CA SER A 48 3.12 -10.72 0.79
C SER A 48 2.10 -9.66 0.37
N ALA A 49 2.25 -8.95 -0.73
CA ALA A 49 1.26 -7.98 -1.22
C ALA A 49 0.17 -8.68 -2.06
N HIS A 50 -0.61 -9.57 -1.43
CA HIS A 50 -1.54 -10.43 -2.16
C HIS A 50 -2.82 -9.72 -2.59
N LEU A 51 -3.30 -8.80 -1.75
CA LEU A 51 -4.51 -8.04 -2.01
C LEU A 51 -4.20 -6.56 -1.89
N VAL A 52 -4.24 -5.88 -3.03
CA VAL A 52 -3.94 -4.46 -3.17
C VAL A 52 -5.23 -3.75 -3.57
N MET A 53 -5.57 -2.66 -2.89
CA MET A 53 -6.76 -1.88 -3.16
C MET A 53 -6.44 -0.40 -3.14
N VAL A 54 -7.01 0.37 -4.06
CA VAL A 54 -6.96 1.83 -4.06
C VAL A 54 -8.39 2.35 -3.92
N ASN A 55 -8.68 3.10 -2.85
CA ASN A 55 -10.01 3.63 -2.53
C ASN A 55 -11.12 2.55 -2.53
N GLY A 56 -10.78 1.32 -2.13
CA GLY A 56 -11.72 0.19 -2.12
C GLY A 56 -11.84 -0.56 -3.45
N VAL A 57 -11.12 -0.14 -4.49
CA VAL A 57 -11.05 -0.84 -5.79
C VAL A 57 -9.86 -1.78 -5.78
N TYR A 58 -10.09 -3.06 -6.06
CA TYR A 58 -9.02 -4.05 -6.18
C TYR A 58 -8.16 -3.77 -7.42
N ILE A 59 -6.83 -3.72 -7.22
CA ILE A 59 -5.84 -3.55 -8.28
C ILE A 59 -5.05 -4.85 -8.41
N LYS A 60 -4.91 -5.33 -9.65
CA LYS A 60 -4.15 -6.55 -9.91
C LYS A 60 -2.65 -6.30 -9.66
N PRO A 61 -1.89 -7.33 -9.24
CA PRO A 61 -0.44 -7.21 -9.07
C PRO A 61 0.28 -6.70 -10.32
N GLU A 62 -0.12 -7.16 -11.52
CA GLU A 62 0.44 -6.73 -12.81
C GLU A 62 0.15 -5.27 -13.18
N GLU A 63 -0.89 -4.68 -12.58
CA GLU A 63 -1.26 -3.28 -12.79
C GLU A 63 -0.63 -2.36 -11.74
N CYS A 64 -0.07 -2.90 -10.65
CA CYS A 64 0.49 -2.09 -9.56
C CYS A 64 1.64 -1.18 -10.02
N ASP A 65 2.51 -1.67 -10.91
CA ASP A 65 3.61 -0.87 -11.48
C ASP A 65 3.14 0.14 -12.54
N GLN A 66 1.91 0.00 -13.05
CA GLN A 66 1.34 0.90 -14.06
C GLN A 66 0.34 1.89 -13.45
N TYR A 67 -0.21 1.56 -12.28
CA TYR A 67 -1.22 2.36 -11.61
C TYR A 67 -0.57 3.53 -10.87
N ALA A 68 -0.73 4.73 -11.43
CA ALA A 68 -0.32 5.97 -10.78
C ALA A 68 -1.31 6.36 -9.67
N LEU A 69 -0.79 6.51 -8.45
CA LEU A 69 -1.55 7.01 -7.31
C LEU A 69 -1.81 8.51 -7.45
N LYS A 70 -2.87 8.98 -6.81
CA LYS A 70 -3.26 10.39 -6.76
C LYS A 70 -3.25 10.90 -5.33
N SER A 71 -3.14 12.22 -5.18
CA SER A 71 -3.31 12.89 -3.89
C SER A 71 -4.66 12.51 -3.25
N ASN A 72 -4.62 12.20 -1.96
CA ASN A 72 -5.71 11.71 -1.12
C ASN A 72 -6.20 10.29 -1.43
N ASP A 73 -5.48 9.51 -2.25
CA ASP A 73 -5.80 8.10 -2.42
C ASP A 73 -5.53 7.31 -1.14
N ALA A 74 -6.39 6.32 -0.88
CA ALA A 74 -6.18 5.32 0.17
C ALA A 74 -5.69 4.00 -0.45
N LEU A 75 -4.41 3.71 -0.32
CA LEU A 75 -3.81 2.45 -0.74
C LEU A 75 -3.83 1.44 0.41
N ALA A 76 -4.54 0.33 0.24
CA ALA A 76 -4.59 -0.77 1.19
C ALA A 76 -3.87 -2.01 0.64
N ILE A 77 -3.02 -2.62 1.46
CA ILE A 77 -2.30 -3.86 1.13
C ILE A 77 -2.50 -4.86 2.27
N CYS A 78 -3.01 -6.03 1.90
CA CYS A 78 -3.21 -7.15 2.80
C CYS A 78 -2.29 -8.33 2.43
N PRO A 79 -1.74 -9.02 3.43
CA PRO A 79 -1.11 -10.31 3.22
C PRO A 79 -2.09 -11.34 2.66
N PRO A 80 -1.58 -12.44 2.05
CA PRO A 80 -2.45 -13.55 1.67
C PRO A 80 -3.31 -13.91 2.86
N VAL A 81 -4.64 -13.88 2.66
CA VAL A 81 -5.58 -14.29 3.69
C VAL A 81 -5.27 -15.74 4.01
N ALA A 82 -4.74 -15.98 5.21
CA ALA A 82 -4.77 -17.31 5.80
C ALA A 82 -6.24 -17.60 6.10
N GLY A 83 -6.95 -18.11 5.10
CA GLY A 83 -8.29 -18.65 5.30
C GLY A 83 -8.18 -19.73 6.35
N GLY A 84 -8.81 -19.50 7.50
CA GLY A 84 -9.07 -20.54 8.49
C GLY A 84 -10.18 -21.46 8.00
#